data_AF-A0A522EKJ7-F1
#
_entry.id   AF-A0A522EKJ7-F1
#
_cell.length_a   1.000
_cell.length_b   1.000
_cell.length_c   1.000
_cell.angle_alpha   90.00
_cell.angle_beta   90.00
_cell.angle_gamma   90.00
#
_symmetry.space_group_name_H-M   'P 1'
#
loop_
_entity.id
_entity.type
_entity.pdbx_description
1 polymer ?
#
loop_
_entity_poly.entity_id
_entity_poly.type
_entity_poly.pdbx_seq_one_letter_code
_entity_poly.pdbx_strand_id
1 'polypeptide(L)' 'MQNVTLVGIDLGKHSFHLHGQDRHGKAVFRKKVSRKQLVE' A
#
# COMPACT_ATOMS: atom_id res chain seq x y z
N MET A 1 -1.80 18.29 0.92
CA MET A 1 -1.33 16.88 1.06
C MET A 1 -2.51 15.96 0.80
N GLN A 2 -2.34 14.89 0.03
CA GLN A 2 -3.40 13.89 -0.16
C GLN A 2 -3.35 12.89 0.98
N ASN A 3 -4.37 12.89 1.83
CA ASN A 3 -4.45 12.01 2.98
C ASN A 3 -4.92 10.62 2.53
N VAL A 4 -4.17 9.59 2.93
CA VAL A 4 -4.54 8.20 2.73
C VAL A 4 -5.51 7.80 3.84
N THR A 5 -6.70 7.36 3.47
CA THR A 5 -7.73 6.90 4.43
C THR A 5 -7.89 5.39 4.42
N LEU A 6 -7.42 4.72 3.36
CA LEU A 6 -7.45 3.26 3.23
C LEU A 6 -6.13 2.76 2.64
N VAL A 7 -5.60 1.68 3.20
CA VAL A 7 -4.45 0.95 2.66
C VAL A 7 -4.87 -0.49 2.38
N GLY A 8 -4.79 -0.88 1.11
CA GLY A 8 -4.88 -2.27 0.68
C GLY A 8 -3.49 -2.90 0.61
N ILE A 9 -3.38 -4.15 1.07
CA ILE A 9 -2.17 -4.95 0.99
C ILE A 9 -2.48 -6.25 0.24
N ASP A 10 -1.82 -6.44 -0.89
CA ASP A 10 -1.81 -7.71 -1.60
C ASP A 10 -0.60 -8.55 -1.14
N LEU A 11 -0.88 -9.77 -0.68
CA LEU A 11 0.07 -10.67 -0.03
C LEU A 11 0.66 -11.66 -1.05
N GLY A 12 1.91 -11.44 -1.45
CA GLY A 12 2.71 -12.44 -2.16
C GLY A 12 3.65 -13.20 -1.21
N LYS A 13 4.35 -14.22 -1.74
CA LYS A 13 5.29 -15.04 -0.96
C LYS A 13 6.46 -14.23 -0.38
N HIS A 14 7.08 -13.41 -1.23
CA HIS A 14 8.26 -12.60 -0.87
C HIS A 14 8.10 -11.10 -1.19
N SER A 15 7.00 -10.72 -1.85
CA SER A 15 6.72 -9.33 -2.22
C SER A 15 5.27 -8.97 -1.91
N PHE A 16 5.05 -7.72 -1.56
CA PHE A 16 3.75 -7.17 -1.16
C PHE A 16 3.47 -5.95 -2.01
N HIS A 17 2.23 -5.82 -2.49
CA HIS A 17 1.79 -4.62 -3.19
C HIS A 17 0.90 -3.80 -2.26
N LEU A 18 1.36 -2.60 -1.94
CA LEU A 18 0.62 -1.62 -1.16
C LEU A 18 -0.11 -0.66 -2.07
N HIS A 19 -1.38 -0.39 -1.76
CA HIS A 19 -2.21 0.57 -2.46
C HIS A 19 -2.90 1.49 -1.45
N GLY A 20 -2.57 2.77 -1.49
CA GLY A 20 -3.23 3.79 -0.68
C GLY A 20 -4.32 4.51 -1.46
N GLN A 21 -5.48 4.71 -0.84
CA GLN A 21 -6.59 5.49 -1.38
C GLN A 21 -6.99 6.63 -0.45
N ASP A 22 -7.45 7.73 -1.03
CA ASP A 22 -8.10 8.82 -0.29
C ASP A 22 -9.57 8.49 0.01
N ARG A 23 -10.26 9.42 0.69
CA ARG A 23 -11.67 9.27 1.10
C ARG A 23 -12.66 9.09 -0.06
N HIS A 24 -12.25 9.40 -1.28
CA HIS A 24 -13.07 9.27 -2.49
C HIS A 24 -12.69 8.02 -3.30
N GLY A 25 -11.80 7.17 -2.78
CA GLY A 25 -11.30 5.98 -3.47
C GLY A 25 -10.24 6.28 -4.53
N LYS A 26 -9.71 7.52 -4.59
CA LYS A 26 -8.65 7.84 -5.55
C LYS A 26 -7.33 7.27 -5.06
N ALA A 27 -6.61 6.59 -5.96
CA ALA A 27 -5.27 6.09 -5.69
C ALA A 27 -4.31 7.25 -5.37
N VAL A 28 -3.68 7.19 -4.20
CA VAL A 28 -2.67 8.15 -3.74
C VAL A 28 -1.27 7.60 -3.95
N PHE A 29 -1.06 6.30 -3.67
CA PHE A 29 0.21 5.64 -3.94
C PHE A 29 0.05 4.17 -4.29
N ARG A 30 1.04 3.64 -5.02
CA ARG A 30 1.26 2.22 -5.25
C ARG A 30 2.73 1.91 -5.02
N LYS A 31 3.03 0.91 -4.18
CA LYS A 31 4.42 0.52 -3.89
C LYS A 31 4.53 -0.99 -3.79
N LYS A 32 5.56 -1.56 -4.41
CA LYS A 32 5.97 -2.95 -4.17
C LYS A 32 7.07 -2.94 -3.11
N VAL A 33 6.91 -3.77 -2.09
CA VAL A 33 7.89 -3.92 -1.01
C VAL A 33 8.20 -5.39 -0.74
N SER A 34 9.39 -5.68 -0.21
CA SER A 34 9.73 -7.00 0.33
C SER A 34 9.11 -7.20 1.72
N ARG A 35 9.13 -8.44 2.24
CA ARG A 35 8.67 -8.73 3.61
C ARG A 35 9.39 -7.85 4.63
N LYS A 36 10.73 -7.80 4.55
CA LYS A 36 11.58 -6.99 5.42
C LYS A 36 11.15 -5.53 5.41
N GLN A 37 10.96 -4.93 4.24
CA GLN A 37 10.52 -3.53 4.11
C GLN A 37 9.09 -3.25 4.64
N LEU A 38 8.27 -4.28 4.86
CA LEU A 38 6.90 -4.14 5.35
C LEU A 38 6.80 -4.28 6.88
N VAL A 39 7.64 -5.13 7.49
CA VAL A 39 7.50 -5.53 8.90
C VAL A 39 8.69 -5.18 9.79
N GLU A 40 9.86 -4.95 9.21
CA GLU A 40 11.08 -4.52 9.92
C GLU A 40 11.32 -3.02 9.72
#